data_AF-A0A967TQ39-F1
#
_entry.id   AF-A0A967TQ39-F1
#
_cell.length_a   1.000
_cell.length_b   1.000
_cell.length_c   1.000
_cell.angle_alpha   90.00
_cell.angle_beta   90.00
_cell.angle_gamma   90.00
#
_symmetry.space_group_name_H-M   'P 1'
#
loop_
_entity.id
_entity.type
_entity.pdbx_description
1 polymer ?
#
loop_
_entity_poly.entity_id
_entity_poly.type
_entity_poly.pdbx_seq_one_letter_code
_entity_poly.pdbx_strand_id
1 'polypeptide(L)'
;TRPDVLCVEGVFYGRNVKTTVILGHTRGAVLLAAAALGVPVMEYPPAEVKNSVVGTGRAAKGQVAFMVQRHLSLSEPPAPQDAADG
;
A
#
# COMPACT_ATOMS: atom_id res chain seq x y z
N THR A 1 -14.13 10.43 9.91
CA THR A 1 -14.31 10.62 8.45
C THR A 1 -14.80 9.30 7.85
N ARG A 2 -15.68 9.33 6.85
CA ARG A 2 -16.09 8.14 6.07
C ARG A 2 -15.34 8.19 4.73
N PRO A 3 -14.46 7.22 4.41
CA PRO A 3 -13.73 7.25 3.15
C PRO A 3 -14.67 6.93 1.98
N ASP A 4 -14.46 7.60 0.85
CA ASP A 4 -15.21 7.33 -0.39
C ASP A 4 -14.70 6.09 -1.13
N VAL A 5 -13.44 5.72 -0.91
CA VAL A 5 -12.78 4.58 -1.55
C VAL A 5 -11.68 4.02 -0.65
N LEU A 6 -11.45 2.71 -0.74
CA LEU A 6 -10.29 2.04 -0.17
C LEU A 6 -9.33 1.65 -1.31
N CYS A 7 -8.11 2.18 -1.29
CA CYS A 7 -7.07 1.77 -2.23
C CYS A 7 -6.13 0.75 -1.56
N VAL A 8 -5.88 -0.38 -2.21
CA VAL A 8 -4.93 -1.39 -1.76
C VAL A 8 -3.92 -1.73 -2.86
N GLU A 9 -2.71 -2.09 -2.47
CA GLU A 9 -1.73 -2.64 -3.41
C GLU A 9 -2.21 -4.01 -3.90
N GLY A 10 -1.98 -4.32 -5.17
CA GLY A 10 -2.26 -5.63 -5.76
C GLY A 10 -1.45 -6.75 -5.10
N VAL A 11 -1.93 -7.99 -5.21
CA VAL A 11 -1.30 -9.14 -4.55
C VAL A 11 0.13 -9.37 -5.06
N PHE A 12 1.09 -9.42 -4.13
CA PHE A 12 2.49 -9.78 -4.41
C PHE A 12 2.74 -11.27 -4.13
N TYR A 13 3.34 -11.96 -5.08
CA TYR A 13 3.81 -13.34 -4.90
C TYR A 13 5.16 -13.33 -4.16
N GLY A 14 5.08 -13.42 -2.83
CA GLY A 14 6.27 -13.58 -1.97
C GLY A 14 6.93 -14.94 -2.16
N ARG A 15 8.27 -14.99 -2.04
CA ARG A 15 9.01 -16.28 -2.00
C ARG A 15 8.73 -17.10 -0.74
N ASN A 16 8.23 -16.46 0.32
CA ASN A 16 7.98 -17.09 1.62
C ASN A 16 6.48 -17.36 1.84
N VAL A 17 6.11 -18.64 1.77
CA VAL A 17 4.72 -19.10 1.93
C VAL A 17 4.11 -18.66 3.27
N LYS A 18 4.88 -18.68 4.36
CA LYS A 18 4.35 -18.29 5.69
C LYS A 18 3.93 -16.82 5.71
N THR A 19 4.77 -15.94 5.19
CA THR A 19 4.47 -14.52 5.07
C THR A 19 3.27 -14.31 4.14
N THR A 20 3.21 -15.01 3.01
CA THR A 20 2.10 -14.91 2.05
C THR A 20 0.75 -15.29 2.69
N VAL A 21 0.70 -16.35 3.50
CA VAL A 21 -0.53 -16.75 4.21
C VAL A 21 -0.98 -15.68 5.20
N ILE A 22 -0.04 -15.14 6.00
CA ILE A 22 -0.35 -14.07 6.96
C ILE A 22 -0.88 -12.83 6.26
N LEU A 23 -0.19 -12.37 5.20
CA LEU A 23 -0.63 -11.23 4.38
C LEU A 23 -1.99 -11.49 3.73
N GLY A 24 -2.25 -12.73 3.29
CA GLY A 24 -3.54 -13.15 2.75
C GLY A 24 -4.68 -13.01 3.76
N HIS A 25 -4.49 -13.45 5.00
CA HIS A 25 -5.47 -13.28 6.07
C HIS A 25 -5.74 -11.81 6.38
N THR A 26 -4.68 -11.01 6.53
CA THR A 26 -4.80 -9.56 6.79
C THR A 26 -5.56 -8.87 5.67
N ARG A 27 -5.22 -9.18 4.41
CA ARG A 27 -5.93 -8.64 3.24
C ARG A 27 -7.41 -9.04 3.26
N GLY A 28 -7.71 -10.31 3.52
CA GLY A 28 -9.09 -10.80 3.61
C GLY A 28 -9.91 -10.04 4.64
N ALA A 29 -9.34 -9.79 5.83
CA ALA A 29 -10.00 -9.00 6.87
C ALA A 29 -10.28 -7.55 6.43
N VAL A 30 -9.31 -6.90 5.78
CA VAL A 30 -9.47 -5.53 5.25
C VAL A 30 -10.55 -5.44 4.18
N LEU A 31 -10.56 -6.39 3.23
CA LEU A 31 -11.56 -6.42 2.15
C LEU A 31 -12.96 -6.71 2.68
N LEU A 32 -13.08 -7.61 3.66
CA LEU A 32 -14.36 -7.88 4.33
C LEU A 32 -14.90 -6.63 5.04
N ALA A 33 -14.04 -5.90 5.74
CA ALA A 33 -14.44 -4.66 6.42
C ALA A 33 -14.90 -3.59 5.41
N ALA A 34 -14.20 -3.44 4.28
CA ALA A 34 -14.59 -2.51 3.22
C ALA A 34 -15.96 -2.87 2.63
N ALA A 35 -16.19 -4.17 2.35
CA ALA A 35 -17.46 -4.67 1.86
C ALA A 35 -18.61 -4.44 2.86
N ALA A 36 -18.38 -4.70 4.15
CA ALA A 36 -19.36 -4.49 5.22
C ALA A 36 -19.78 -3.01 5.37
N LEU A 37 -18.87 -2.08 5.05
CA LEU A 37 -19.12 -0.64 5.10
C LEU A 37 -19.63 -0.05 3.77
N GLY A 38 -19.73 -0.87 2.72
CA GLY A 38 -20.10 -0.45 1.37
C GLY A 38 -19.09 0.49 0.71
N VAL A 39 -17.82 0.40 1.10
CA VAL A 39 -16.74 1.24 0.55
C VAL A 39 -16.15 0.53 -0.68
N PRO A 40 -16.14 1.17 -1.87
CA PRO A 40 -15.53 0.57 -3.06
C PRO A 40 -14.03 0.37 -2.86
N VAL A 41 -13.51 -0.74 -3.39
CA VAL A 41 -12.09 -1.11 -3.30
C VAL A 41 -11.44 -0.96 -4.67
N MET A 42 -10.31 -0.26 -4.72
CA MET A 42 -9.48 -0.13 -5.91
C MET A 42 -8.12 -0.79 -5.68
N GLU A 43 -7.66 -1.59 -6.65
CA GLU A 43 -6.39 -2.29 -6.57
C GLU A 43 -5.41 -1.76 -7.61
N TYR A 44 -4.16 -1.52 -7.19
CA TYR A 44 -3.10 -1.04 -8.09
C TYR A 44 -1.85 -1.92 -7.99
N PRO A 45 -1.24 -2.32 -9.12
CA PRO A 45 0.04 -3.00 -9.11
C PRO A 45 1.13 -2.19 -8.40
N PRO A 46 2.07 -2.83 -7.69
CA PRO A 46 3.19 -2.15 -7.01
C PRO A 46 3.95 -1.16 -7.91
N ALA A 47 4.14 -1.53 -9.18
CA ALA A 47 4.83 -0.71 -10.16
C ALA A 47 4.02 0.54 -10.54
N GLU A 48 2.70 0.46 -10.58
CA GLU A 48 1.83 1.60 -10.89
C GLU A 48 1.82 2.60 -9.73
N VAL A 49 1.74 2.11 -8.49
CA VAL A 49 1.86 2.94 -7.28
C VAL A 49 3.20 3.68 -7.26
N LYS A 50 4.29 2.99 -7.56
CA LYS A 50 5.62 3.63 -7.63
C LYS A 50 5.70 4.65 -8.77
N ASN A 51 5.10 4.35 -9.91
CA ASN A 51 5.10 5.24 -11.06
C ASN A 51 4.29 6.50 -10.80
N SER A 52 3.13 6.42 -10.13
CA SER A 52 2.31 7.59 -9.83
C SER A 52 2.97 8.53 -8.82
N VAL A 53 3.75 7.99 -7.88
CA VAL A 53 4.41 8.79 -6.84
C VAL A 53 5.77 9.34 -7.30
N VAL A 54 6.60 8.52 -7.97
CA VAL A 54 8.02 8.82 -8.26
C VAL A 54 8.29 9.01 -9.77
N GLY A 55 7.34 8.66 -10.63
CA GLY A 55 7.53 8.70 -12.10
C GLY A 55 8.22 7.46 -12.68
N THR A 56 8.47 6.42 -11.86
CA THR A 56 8.98 5.13 -12.33
C THR A 56 8.54 3.96 -11.46
N GLY A 57 8.10 2.88 -12.09
CA GLY A 57 7.68 1.65 -11.39
C GLY A 57 8.82 0.89 -10.69
N ARG A 58 10.08 1.27 -10.93
CA ARG A 58 11.26 0.64 -10.32
C ARG A 58 11.79 1.39 -9.09
N ALA A 59 11.08 2.40 -8.60
CA ALA A 59 11.52 3.21 -7.47
C ALA A 59 11.83 2.38 -6.21
N ALA A 60 12.90 2.75 -5.51
CA ALA A 60 13.25 2.22 -4.20
C ALA A 60 12.31 2.78 -3.11
N LYS A 61 12.16 2.06 -1.99
CA LYS A 61 11.27 2.46 -0.88
C LYS A 61 11.57 3.89 -0.37
N GLY A 62 12.85 4.25 -0.23
CA GLY A 62 13.25 5.59 0.18
C GLY A 62 12.84 6.70 -0.79
N GLN A 63 12.83 6.42 -2.11
CA GLN A 63 12.38 7.39 -3.11
C GLN A 63 10.87 7.63 -3.02
N VAL A 64 10.09 6.57 -2.77
CA VAL A 64 8.64 6.69 -2.54
C VAL A 64 8.37 7.54 -1.30
N ALA A 65 9.03 7.23 -0.17
CA ALA A 65 8.85 7.98 1.07
C ALA A 65 9.20 9.47 0.92
N PHE A 66 10.32 9.77 0.26
CA PHE A 66 10.73 11.14 -0.04
C PHE A 66 9.69 11.88 -0.89
N MET A 67 9.18 11.24 -1.94
CA MET A 67 8.18 11.86 -2.81
C MET A 67 6.83 12.05 -2.11
N VAL A 68 6.38 11.11 -1.27
CA VAL A 68 5.17 11.27 -0.45
C VAL A 68 5.31 12.46 0.50
N GLN A 69 6.46 12.59 1.19
CA GLN A 69 6.74 13.73 2.05
C GLN A 69 6.61 15.06 1.29
N ARG A 70 7.17 15.13 0.07
CA ARG A 70 7.10 16.32 -0.79
C ARG A 70 5.69 16.62 -1.28
N HIS A 71 4.96 15.61 -1.75
CA HIS A 71 3.59 15.78 -2.26
C HIS A 71 2.60 16.21 -1.18
N LEU A 72 2.78 15.73 0.05
CA LEU A 72 1.91 16.04 1.19
C LEU A 72 2.44 17.17 2.07
N SER A 73 3.54 17.82 1.69
CA SER A 73 4.19 18.90 2.46
C SER A 73 4.46 18.54 3.94
N LEU A 74 4.87 17.30 4.20
CA LEU A 74 5.14 16.82 5.56
C LEU A 74 6.51 17.32 6.06
N SER A 75 6.57 17.77 7.31
CA SER A 75 7.82 18.22 7.96
C SER A 75 8.84 17.09 8.15
N GLU A 76 8.35 15.86 8.32
CA GLU A 76 9.14 14.65 8.51
C GLU A 76 8.66 13.57 7.53
N PRO A 77 9.55 12.62 7.14
CA PRO A 77 9.13 11.49 6.31
C PRO A 77 8.04 10.67 7.02
N PRO A 78 7.08 10.11 6.26
CA PRO A 78 6.02 9.29 6.85
C PRO A 78 6.62 8.10 7.61
N ALA A 79 6.25 7.96 8.89
CA ALA A 79 6.64 6.87 9.76
C ALA A 79 5.48 5.85 9.92
N PRO A 80 5.77 4.56 10.13
CA PRO A 80 7.09 3.93 10.21
C PRO A 80 7.62 3.48 8.84
N GLN A 81 8.94 3.31 8.73
CA GLN A 81 9.58 2.66 7.57
C GLN A 81 9.16 1.17 7.43
N ASP A 82 8.50 0.62 8.45
CA ASP A 82 8.16 -0.80 8.63
C ASP A 82 6.70 -1.16 8.33
N ALA A 83 6.24 -0.86 7.12
CA ALA A 83 5.40 -1.84 6.40
C ALA A 83 6.29 -2.90 5.70
N ALA A 84 7.48 -3.16 6.25
CA ALA A 84 8.63 -3.76 5.59
C ALA A 84 9.25 -4.96 6.32
N ASP A 85 8.64 -5.44 7.40
CA ASP A 85 8.95 -6.76 7.95
C ASP A 85 7.86 -7.76 7.55
N GLY A 86 8.25 -8.66 6.64
CA GLY A 86 7.47 -9.80 6.15
C GLY A 86 8.23 -10.60 5.11
#